data_AF-A0A2H1WN60-F1
#
_entry.id   AF-A0A2H1WN60-F1
#
_cell.length_a   1.000
_cell.length_b   1.000
_cell.length_c   1.000
_cell.angle_alpha   90.00
_cell.angle_beta   90.00
_cell.angle_gamma   90.00
#
_symmetry.space_group_name_H-M   'P 1'
#
loop_
_entity.id
_entity.type
_entity.pdbx_description
1 polymer ?
#
loop_
_entity_poly.entity_id
_entity_poly.type
_entity_poly.pdbx_seq_one_letter_code
_entity_poly.pdbx_strand_id
1 'polypeptide(L)'
;VSTEDECKVADLCVHDKVPMCAIDSCGEMRTFIDICDMHEFNCDSKKDFKQRPIHECWVTCKRGRSFKRAEFNDCSKNTKTRTGNGVQV
;
A
#
# COMPACT_ATOMS: atom_id res chain seq x y z
N VAL A 1 6.90 -4.04 14.60
CA VAL A 1 7.13 -5.13 13.64
C VAL A 1 8.43 -4.83 12.93
N SER A 2 9.49 -5.55 13.27
CA SER A 2 10.71 -5.51 12.48
C SER A 2 10.45 -6.29 11.18
N THR A 3 11.17 -5.98 10.11
CA THR A 3 10.99 -6.69 8.83
C THR A 3 11.30 -8.19 8.92
N GLU A 4 12.01 -8.62 9.98
CA GLU A 4 12.31 -10.03 10.25
C GLU A 4 11.08 -10.80 10.76
N ASP A 5 10.14 -10.13 11.43
CA ASP A 5 8.89 -10.74 11.87
C ASP A 5 7.99 -11.03 10.66
N GLU A 6 7.96 -10.14 9.66
CA GLU A 6 7.17 -10.31 8.44
C GLU A 6 7.61 -11.55 7.65
N CYS A 7 8.92 -11.78 7.52
CA CYS A 7 9.45 -12.94 6.80
C CYS A 7 9.03 -14.27 7.47
N LYS A 8 9.08 -14.33 8.81
CA LYS A 8 8.66 -15.53 9.55
C LYS A 8 7.17 -15.77 9.46
N VAL A 9 6.38 -14.70 9.47
CA VAL A 9 4.93 -14.81 9.27
C VAL A 9 4.66 -15.33 7.87
N ALA A 10 5.30 -14.77 6.84
CA ALA A 10 5.14 -15.23 5.46
C ALA A 10 5.45 -16.74 5.31
N ASP A 11 6.58 -17.21 5.86
CA ASP A 11 7.01 -18.62 5.78
C ASP A 11 6.03 -19.61 6.44
N LEU A 12 5.35 -19.20 7.52
CA LEU A 12 4.44 -20.06 8.28
C LEU A 12 2.97 -19.88 7.89
N CYS A 13 2.66 -18.88 7.06
CA CYS A 13 1.30 -18.51 6.72
C CYS A 13 0.70 -19.47 5.69
N VAL A 14 -0.61 -19.71 5.81
CA VAL A 14 -1.35 -20.59 4.90
C VAL A 14 -2.06 -19.75 3.86
N HIS A 15 -1.68 -19.94 2.59
CA HIS A 15 -2.30 -19.22 1.47
C HIS A 15 -3.73 -19.71 1.20
N ASP A 16 -4.72 -18.88 1.51
CA ASP A 16 -6.14 -19.12 1.26
C ASP A 16 -6.62 -18.58 -0.10
N LYS A 17 -5.78 -17.79 -0.78
CA LYS A 17 -6.07 -17.13 -2.06
C LYS A 17 -7.31 -16.23 -2.02
N VAL A 18 -7.63 -15.70 -0.83
CA VAL A 18 -8.71 -14.72 -0.64
C VAL A 18 -8.14 -13.31 -0.84
N PRO A 19 -8.53 -12.59 -1.92
CA PRO A 19 -7.96 -11.30 -2.24
C PRO A 19 -8.22 -10.28 -1.13
N MET A 20 -7.22 -9.47 -0.84
CA MET A 20 -7.30 -8.45 0.21
C MET A 20 -6.69 -7.13 -0.21
N CYS A 21 -7.09 -6.07 0.49
CA CYS A 21 -6.50 -4.75 0.35
C CYS A 21 -5.48 -4.50 1.45
N ALA A 22 -4.42 -3.78 1.15
CA ALA A 22 -3.57 -3.19 2.16
C ALA A 22 -3.15 -1.77 1.79
N ILE A 23 -2.82 -0.99 2.82
CA ILE A 23 -2.29 0.36 2.72
C ILE A 23 -0.97 0.45 3.49
N ASP A 24 0.04 1.10 2.92
CA ASP A 24 1.31 1.36 3.63
C ASP A 24 1.23 2.65 4.48
N SER A 25 2.27 2.94 5.26
CA SER A 25 2.33 4.18 6.04
C SER A 25 2.41 5.45 5.19
N CYS A 26 2.69 5.29 3.90
CA CYS A 26 2.83 6.34 2.92
C CYS A 26 1.52 6.63 2.16
N GLY A 27 0.46 5.82 2.38
CA GLY A 27 -0.84 5.93 1.73
C GLY A 27 -0.99 5.22 0.40
N GLU A 28 0.02 4.46 -0.03
CA GLU A 28 -0.06 3.59 -1.20
C GLU A 28 -1.03 2.46 -0.88
N MET A 29 -2.06 2.29 -1.71
CA MET A 29 -2.98 1.15 -1.61
C MET A 29 -2.64 0.11 -2.67
N ARG A 30 -2.63 -1.16 -2.25
CA ARG A 30 -2.35 -2.30 -3.12
C ARG A 30 -3.24 -3.48 -2.74
N THR A 31 -3.67 -4.22 -3.76
CA THR A 31 -4.35 -5.50 -3.60
C THR A 31 -3.35 -6.64 -3.61
N PHE A 32 -3.51 -7.58 -2.67
CA PHE A 32 -2.73 -8.81 -2.58
C PHE A 32 -3.65 -10.02 -2.80
N ILE A 33 -3.07 -11.13 -3.25
CA ILE A 33 -3.83 -12.37 -3.51
C ILE A 33 -4.33 -12.97 -2.19
N ASP A 34 -3.54 -12.88 -1.12
CA ASP A 34 -3.92 -13.20 0.26
C ASP A 34 -3.06 -12.42 1.29
N ILE A 35 -3.27 -12.68 2.58
CA ILE A 35 -2.53 -12.03 3.68
C ILE A 35 -1.06 -12.46 3.71
N CYS A 36 -0.77 -13.70 3.35
CA CYS A 36 0.60 -14.21 3.34
C CYS A 36 1.42 -13.49 2.27
N ASP A 37 0.84 -13.30 1.07
CA ASP A 37 1.47 -12.55 -0.02
C ASP A 37 1.77 -11.08 0.37
N MET A 38 0.97 -10.47 1.26
CA MET A 38 1.27 -9.15 1.82
C MET A 38 2.51 -9.18 2.73
N HIS A 39 2.61 -10.17 3.61
CA HIS A 39 3.75 -10.32 4.52
C HIS A 39 5.05 -10.65 3.75
N GLU A 40 4.98 -11.50 2.73
CA GLU A 40 6.09 -11.79 1.82
C GLU A 40 6.58 -10.51 1.15
N PHE A 41 5.66 -9.71 0.60
CA PHE A 41 6.01 -8.44 -0.02
C PHE A 41 6.63 -7.43 0.96
N ASN A 42 6.10 -7.34 2.19
CA ASN A 42 6.65 -6.48 3.24
C ASN A 42 8.08 -6.91 3.62
N CYS A 43 8.31 -8.22 3.74
CA CYS A 43 9.63 -8.81 4.02
C CYS A 43 10.64 -8.48 2.91
N ASP A 44 10.28 -8.74 1.65
CA ASP A 44 11.15 -8.63 0.48
C ASP A 44 11.42 -7.17 0.11
N SER A 45 10.36 -6.35 0.04
CA SER A 45 10.44 -4.97 -0.43
C SER A 45 10.70 -3.96 0.68
N LYS A 46 10.84 -4.42 1.94
CA LYS A 46 10.99 -3.58 3.13
C LYS A 46 9.87 -2.52 3.24
N LYS A 47 8.65 -2.98 2.97
CA LYS A 47 7.43 -2.18 3.05
C LYS A 47 6.64 -2.52 4.31
N ASP A 48 5.64 -1.71 4.61
CA ASP A 48 4.84 -1.79 5.83
C ASP A 48 3.33 -1.74 5.53
N PHE A 49 2.91 -2.45 4.47
CA PHE A 49 1.51 -2.60 4.13
C PHE A 49 0.74 -3.26 5.29
N LYS A 50 -0.42 -2.70 5.60
CA LYS A 50 -1.36 -3.21 6.60
C LYS A 50 -2.71 -3.49 5.97
N GLN A 51 -3.32 -4.60 6.36
CA GLN A 51 -4.63 -5.00 5.87
C GLN A 51 -5.68 -3.90 6.06
N ARG A 52 -6.49 -3.72 5.02
CA ARG A 52 -7.70 -2.90 4.99
C ARG A 52 -8.85 -3.72 4.39
N PRO A 53 -10.11 -3.36 4.66
CA PRO A 53 -11.25 -3.95 3.99
C PRO A 53 -11.08 -3.93 2.46
N ILE A 54 -11.44 -5.04 1.79
CA ILE A 54 -11.22 -5.21 0.34
C ILE A 54 -11.83 -4.07 -0.51
N HIS A 55 -12.94 -3.50 -0.05
CA HIS A 55 -13.64 -2.39 -0.72
C HIS A 55 -12.96 -1.03 -0.54
N GLU A 56 -11.97 -0.91 0.34
CA GLU A 56 -11.16 0.32 0.49
C GLU A 56 -10.08 0.41 -0.58
N CYS A 57 -9.59 -0.74 -1.06
CA CYS A 57 -8.70 -0.71 -2.20
C CYS A 57 -9.46 -0.19 -3.40
N TRP A 58 -8.75 0.68 -4.10
CA TRP A 58 -9.09 1.13 -5.42
C TRP A 58 -8.94 -0.02 -6.37
N VAL A 59 -9.93 -0.90 -6.37
CA VAL A 59 -10.17 -1.73 -7.53
C VAL A 59 -10.40 -0.75 -8.66
N THR A 60 -9.43 -0.63 -9.56
CA THR A 60 -9.67 -0.08 -10.89
C THR A 60 -10.64 -1.06 -11.53
N CYS A 61 -11.93 -0.91 -11.21
CA CYS A 61 -12.97 -1.66 -11.87
C CYS A 61 -12.75 -1.43 -13.36
N LYS A 62 -12.68 -2.50 -14.17
CA LYS A 62 -12.65 -2.43 -15.65
C LYS A 62 -13.81 -1.59 -16.23
N ARG A 63 -14.77 -1.18 -15.38
CA ARG A 63 -15.95 -0.36 -15.68
C ARG A 63 -15.95 1.03 -15.03
N GLY A 64 -14.78 1.60 -14.71
CA GLY A 64 -14.63 3.07 -14.58
C GLY A 64 -15.28 3.76 -13.38
N ARG A 65 -15.32 3.13 -12.20
CA ARG A 65 -15.69 3.83 -10.95
C ARG A 65 -14.57 3.70 -9.92
N SER A 66 -13.56 4.57 -10.04
CA SER A 66 -12.52 4.75 -9.03
C SER A 66 -13.07 5.65 -7.91
N PHE A 67 -13.14 5.14 -6.68
CA PHE A 67 -13.72 5.84 -5.52
C PHE A 67 -12.77 6.86 -4.87
N LYS A 68 -12.79 8.13 -5.33
CA LYS A 68 -12.24 9.40 -4.75
C LYS A 68 -10.92 9.37 -3.93
N ARG A 69 -9.86 10.02 -4.47
CA ARG A 69 -8.42 9.79 -4.12
C ARG A 69 -8.30 10.02 -2.62
N ALA A 70 -7.84 9.03 -1.86
CA ALA A 70 -7.65 9.21 -0.44
C ALA A 70 -6.71 10.41 -0.26
N GLU A 71 -7.09 11.36 0.60
CA GLU A 71 -6.27 12.52 0.99
C GLU A 71 -5.10 12.08 1.87
N PHE A 72 -4.44 10.99 1.53
CA PHE A 72 -3.25 10.53 2.21
C PHE A 72 -2.04 11.22 1.57
N ASN A 73 -1.27 11.91 2.39
CA ASN A 73 -0.09 12.65 1.93
C ASN A 73 0.89 11.68 1.27
N ASP A 74 1.06 11.81 -0.06
CA ASP A 74 2.07 11.11 -0.85
C ASP A 74 3.44 11.21 -0.17
N CYS A 75 3.88 10.13 0.45
CA CYS A 75 5.22 9.96 1.04
C CYS A 75 6.35 10.16 0.02
N SER A 76 6.03 10.03 -1.28
CA SER A 76 6.94 10.29 -2.39
C SER A 76 7.23 11.78 -2.64
N LYS A 77 6.66 12.73 -1.87
CA LYS A 77 6.95 14.17 -2.01
C LYS A 77 8.15 14.65 -1.19
N ASN A 78 9.18 13.84 -1.00
CA ASN A 78 10.47 14.33 -0.47
C ASN A 78 11.65 14.24 -1.45
N THR A 79 11.42 14.44 -2.75
CA THR A 79 12.47 14.78 -3.72
C THR A 79 11.96 15.74 -4.81
N LYS A 80 11.77 17.01 -4.41
CA LYS A 80 11.72 18.26 -5.22
C LYS A 80 10.51 19.11 -4.84
N THR A 81 10.74 20.08 -3.96
CA THR A 81 10.39 21.50 -4.14
C THR A 81 10.59 22.21 -2.81
N ARG A 82 11.86 22.54 -2.52
CA ARG A 82 12.20 23.54 -1.52
C ARG A 82 13.12 24.57 -2.17
N THR A 83 12.56 25.27 -3.16
CA THR A 83 13.01 26.62 -3.49
C THR A 83 11.78 27.42 -3.86
N GLY A 84 11.39 28.33 -2.99
CA GLY A 84 10.40 29.35 -3.33
C GLY A 84 10.96 30.27 -4.40
N ASN A 85 10.10 30.65 -5.34
CA ASN A 85 9.98 32.04 -5.73
C ASN A 85 8.58 32.22 -6.33
N GLY A 86 7.94 33.31 -5.95
CA GLY A 86 6.55 33.58 -6.27
C GLY A 86 6.32 34.05 -7.71
N VAL A 87 5.20 34.75 -7.82
CA VAL A 87 4.66 35.53 -8.94
C VAL A 87 3.53 34.83 -9.69
N GLN A 88 2.35 35.45 -9.52
CA GLN A 88 1.15 35.36 -10.33
C GLN A 88 1.42 35.55 -11.83
N VAL A 89 0.63 34.91 -12.67
CA VAL A 89 -0.17 35.57 -13.73
C VAL A 89 -1.43 34.76 -13.96
#